data_AF-A0A3N5L1T6-F1
#
_entry.id   AF-A0A3N5L1T6-F1
#
_cell.length_a   1.000
_cell.length_b   1.000
_cell.length_c   1.000
_cell.angle_alpha   90.00
_cell.angle_beta   90.00
_cell.angle_gamma   90.00
#
_symmetry.space_group_name_H-M   'P 1'
#
loop_
_entity.id
_entity.type
_entity.pdbx_description
1 polymer ?
#
loop_
_entity_poly.entity_id
_entity_poly.type
_entity_poly.pdbx_seq_one_letter_code
_entity_poly.pdbx_strand_id
1 'polypeptide(L)'
;MQLSAANYVFFKYHEEKLNNYLCEIKSYNKIYEMTSTSCARISVNNFTVSDDERDSLKTDKSGKHLYYKKYLEDNGISIVKYEQFNRYLQEMCAGSFSLWNNRFTVVIGGFIGSASGYTYTENESALKHNQKWQKVSNNWYYFYND
;
A
#
# COMPACT_ATOMS: atom_id res chain seq x y z
N MET A 1 5.93 25.71 -2.21
CA MET A 1 4.70 24.90 -2.10
C MET A 1 4.68 24.26 -0.74
N GLN A 2 3.63 24.48 0.05
CA GLN A 2 3.60 24.20 1.49
C GLN A 2 2.81 22.92 1.74
N LEU A 3 3.34 22.02 2.57
CA LEU A 3 2.61 20.85 3.04
C LEU A 3 1.38 21.35 3.81
N SER A 4 0.21 20.76 3.58
CA SER A 4 -0.95 21.10 4.41
C SER A 4 -0.64 20.69 5.85
N ALA A 5 -0.99 21.53 6.82
CA ALA A 5 -0.80 21.21 8.23
C ALA A 5 -1.50 19.89 8.60
N ALA A 6 -2.64 19.60 7.96
CA ALA A 6 -3.39 18.35 8.14
C ALA A 6 -2.58 17.11 7.75
N ASN A 7 -1.88 17.11 6.60
CA ASN A 7 -1.07 15.97 6.16
C ASN A 7 0.12 15.74 7.11
N TYR A 8 0.75 16.82 7.59
CA TYR A 8 1.82 16.69 8.56
C TYR A 8 1.34 16.12 9.90
N VAL A 9 0.22 16.63 10.42
CA VAL A 9 -0.38 16.14 11.67
C VAL A 9 -0.80 14.68 11.53
N PHE A 10 -1.42 14.31 10.40
CA PHE A 10 -1.76 12.93 10.09
C PHE A 10 -0.53 12.02 10.14
N PHE A 11 0.55 12.42 9.47
CA PHE A 11 1.80 11.65 9.47
C PHE A 11 2.32 11.48 10.90
N LYS A 12 2.40 12.56 11.68
CA LYS A 12 2.91 12.51 13.05
C LYS A 12 2.07 11.64 13.97
N TYR A 13 0.76 11.59 13.77
CA TYR A 13 -0.12 10.68 14.52
C TYR A 13 0.12 9.20 14.16
N HIS A 14 0.58 8.89 12.94
CA HIS A 14 0.76 7.52 12.46
C HIS A 14 2.23 7.10 12.29
N GLU A 15 3.20 7.94 12.63
CA GLU A 15 4.62 7.73 12.31
C GLU A 15 5.15 6.40 12.88
N GLU A 16 4.83 6.08 14.14
CA GLU A 16 5.21 4.82 14.75
C GLU A 16 4.59 3.61 14.03
N LYS A 17 3.29 3.68 13.71
CA LYS A 17 2.59 2.60 12.99
C LYS A 17 3.18 2.39 11.61
N LEU A 18 3.49 3.46 10.88
CA LEU A 18 4.11 3.40 9.56
C LEU A 18 5.49 2.75 9.60
N ASN A 19 6.31 3.08 10.62
CA ASN A 19 7.62 2.47 10.81
C ASN A 19 7.52 0.98 11.19
N ASN A 20 6.62 0.61 12.10
CA ASN A 20 6.38 -0.78 12.48
C ASN A 20 5.90 -1.58 11.26
N TYR A 21 4.99 -1.01 10.47
CA TYR A 21 4.47 -1.66 9.27
C TYR A 21 5.56 -1.89 8.21
N LEU A 22 6.42 -0.89 7.98
CA LEU A 22 7.59 -1.02 7.11
C LEU A 22 8.51 -2.17 7.56
N CYS A 23 8.84 -2.24 8.85
CA CYS A 23 9.67 -3.30 9.42
C CYS A 23 9.05 -4.69 9.24
N GLU A 24 7.74 -4.81 9.51
CA GLU A 24 7.02 -6.08 9.34
C GLU A 24 6.94 -6.53 7.88
N ILE A 25 6.66 -5.62 6.94
CA ILE A 25 6.64 -5.96 5.50
C ILE A 25 8.02 -6.41 5.05
N LYS A 26 9.08 -5.65 5.37
CA LYS A 26 10.46 -5.97 5.00
C LYS A 26 10.88 -7.34 5.56
N SER A 27 10.52 -7.65 6.81
CA SER A 27 10.87 -8.94 7.44
C SER A 27 10.06 -10.12 6.91
N TYR A 28 8.77 -9.91 6.57
CA TYR A 28 7.92 -10.98 6.08
C TYR A 28 8.24 -11.40 4.63
N ASN A 29 8.63 -10.45 3.77
CA ASN A 29 9.21 -10.70 2.44
C ASN A 29 8.40 -11.64 1.52
N LYS A 30 7.07 -11.60 1.61
CA LYS A 30 6.16 -12.37 0.75
C LYS A 30 5.02 -11.55 0.14
N ILE A 31 4.68 -10.42 0.75
CA ILE A 31 3.73 -9.45 0.21
C ILE A 31 4.51 -8.16 -0.03
N TYR A 32 4.62 -7.77 -1.28
CA TYR A 32 5.32 -6.57 -1.72
C TYR A 32 4.35 -5.46 -2.09
N GLU A 33 3.11 -5.79 -2.43
CA GLU A 33 2.06 -4.79 -2.56
C GLU A 33 0.70 -5.38 -2.21
N MET A 34 -0.19 -4.50 -1.78
CA MET A 34 -1.55 -4.87 -1.45
C MET A 34 -2.45 -3.65 -1.47
N THR A 35 -3.70 -3.84 -1.88
CA THR A 35 -4.77 -2.86 -1.66
C THR A 35 -5.64 -3.29 -0.49
N SER A 36 -6.13 -2.34 0.28
CA SER A 36 -7.07 -2.58 1.38
C SER A 36 -8.32 -3.30 0.88
N THR A 37 -8.90 -4.17 1.71
CA THR A 37 -10.19 -4.82 1.44
C THR A 37 -11.37 -3.83 1.42
N SER A 38 -11.17 -2.58 1.84
CA SER A 38 -12.17 -1.51 1.70
C SER A 38 -12.20 -0.88 0.31
N CYS A 39 -11.25 -1.21 -0.57
CA CYS A 39 -11.19 -0.70 -1.93
C CYS A 39 -12.08 -1.51 -2.88
N ALA A 40 -12.60 -0.86 -3.92
CA ALA A 40 -13.43 -1.51 -4.95
C ALA A 40 -12.70 -2.63 -5.71
N ARG A 41 -11.37 -2.61 -5.73
CA ARG A 41 -10.52 -3.66 -6.29
C ARG A 41 -9.50 -4.07 -5.24
N ILE A 42 -9.50 -5.36 -4.90
CA ILE A 42 -8.55 -5.97 -3.97
C ILE A 42 -7.44 -6.66 -4.76
N SER A 43 -6.20 -6.50 -4.34
CA SER A 43 -5.05 -7.08 -5.01
C SER A 43 -3.92 -7.37 -4.04
N VAL A 44 -3.11 -8.37 -4.39
CA VAL A 44 -1.91 -8.81 -3.66
C VAL A 44 -0.85 -9.19 -4.70
N ASN A 45 0.34 -8.57 -4.65
CA ASN A 45 1.45 -8.82 -5.59
C ASN A 45 1.00 -8.79 -7.08
N ASN A 46 0.28 -7.74 -7.50
CA ASN A 46 -0.27 -7.50 -8.85
C ASN A 46 -1.42 -8.41 -9.29
N PHE A 47 -1.85 -9.37 -8.46
CA PHE A 47 -3.01 -10.21 -8.78
C PHE A 47 -4.27 -9.64 -8.14
N THR A 48 -5.33 -9.48 -8.93
CA THR A 48 -6.66 -9.17 -8.42
C THR A 48 -7.20 -10.38 -7.66
N VAL A 49 -7.62 -10.18 -6.42
CA VAL A 49 -8.19 -11.23 -5.58
C VAL A 49 -9.62 -10.86 -5.18
N SER A 50 -10.46 -11.87 -4.95
CA SER A 50 -11.83 -11.73 -4.46
C SER A 50 -12.05 -12.53 -3.18
N ASP A 51 -12.93 -12.02 -2.33
CA ASP A 51 -13.44 -12.65 -1.11
C ASP A 51 -14.57 -13.66 -1.37
N ASP A 52 -15.26 -13.56 -2.52
CA ASP A 52 -16.21 -14.57 -3.00
C ASP A 52 -15.52 -15.56 -3.95
N GLU A 53 -15.55 -16.85 -3.59
CA GLU A 53 -15.02 -17.93 -4.43
C GLU A 53 -15.71 -17.99 -5.81
N ARG A 54 -16.99 -17.62 -5.89
CA ARG A 54 -17.73 -17.58 -7.17
C ARG A 54 -17.24 -16.47 -8.09
N ASP A 55 -16.69 -15.40 -7.53
CA ASP A 55 -16.11 -14.31 -8.31
C ASP A 55 -14.75 -14.68 -8.90
N SER A 56 -14.07 -15.71 -8.39
CA SER A 56 -12.82 -16.22 -8.99
C SER A 56 -12.98 -16.86 -10.39
N LEU A 57 -14.24 -17.03 -10.82
CA LEU A 57 -14.61 -17.46 -12.17
C LEU A 57 -14.75 -16.28 -13.13
N LYS A 58 -14.80 -15.04 -12.64
CA LYS A 58 -14.93 -13.83 -13.46
C LYS A 58 -13.56 -13.43 -14.02
N THR A 59 -13.52 -13.22 -15.32
CA THR A 59 -12.40 -12.56 -16.01
C THR A 59 -12.89 -11.19 -16.44
N ASP A 60 -12.21 -10.14 -16.03
CA ASP A 60 -12.49 -8.78 -16.52
C ASP A 60 -11.31 -8.24 -17.33
N LYS A 61 -11.37 -6.96 -17.71
CA LYS A 61 -10.29 -6.30 -18.46
C LYS A 61 -8.93 -6.32 -17.75
N SER A 62 -8.90 -6.61 -16.44
CA SER A 62 -7.70 -6.73 -15.62
C SER A 62 -7.21 -8.18 -15.44
N GLY A 63 -7.92 -9.16 -16.01
CA GLY A 63 -7.56 -10.58 -15.98
C GLY A 63 -8.51 -11.43 -15.14
N LYS A 64 -8.07 -12.65 -14.82
CA LYS A 64 -8.82 -13.60 -14.00
C LYS A 64 -8.76 -13.17 -12.53
N HIS A 65 -9.92 -13.09 -11.88
CA HIS A 65 -9.99 -12.88 -10.43
C HIS A 65 -9.59 -14.18 -9.72
N LEU A 66 -8.79 -14.09 -8.66
CA LEU A 66 -8.39 -15.26 -7.87
C LEU A 66 -9.10 -15.26 -6.53
N TYR A 67 -9.59 -16.41 -6.08
CA TYR A 67 -10.11 -16.51 -4.71
C TYR A 67 -8.96 -16.31 -3.73
N TYR A 68 -9.06 -15.31 -2.84
CA TYR A 68 -7.89 -14.82 -2.12
C TYR A 68 -7.27 -15.92 -1.24
N LYS A 69 -8.06 -16.71 -0.50
CA LYS A 69 -7.51 -17.76 0.38
C LYS A 69 -6.67 -18.77 -0.39
N LYS A 70 -7.19 -19.24 -1.53
CA LYS A 70 -6.47 -20.17 -2.40
C LYS A 70 -5.20 -19.55 -2.98
N TYR A 71 -5.28 -18.30 -3.45
CA TYR A 71 -4.10 -17.58 -3.94
C TYR A 71 -3.03 -17.43 -2.86
N LEU A 72 -3.42 -17.06 -1.64
CA LEU A 72 -2.49 -16.93 -0.51
C LEU A 72 -1.83 -18.28 -0.19
N GLU A 73 -2.61 -19.36 -0.12
CA GLU A 73 -2.12 -20.72 0.11
C GLU A 73 -1.13 -21.17 -0.97
N ASP A 74 -1.52 -21.06 -2.25
CA ASP A 74 -0.70 -21.45 -3.41
C ASP A 74 0.64 -20.70 -3.46
N ASN A 75 0.72 -19.50 -2.88
CA ASN A 75 1.93 -18.67 -2.83
C ASN A 75 2.63 -18.71 -1.46
N GLY A 76 2.20 -19.58 -0.56
CA GLY A 76 2.79 -19.71 0.78
C GLY A 76 2.67 -18.45 1.63
N ILE A 77 1.64 -17.63 1.40
CA ILE A 77 1.33 -16.42 2.16
C ILE A 77 0.37 -16.80 3.29
N SER A 78 0.76 -16.52 4.53
CA SER A 78 -0.10 -16.67 5.70
C SER A 78 -1.30 -15.73 5.65
N ILE A 79 -2.51 -16.30 5.78
CA ILE A 79 -3.76 -15.54 5.89
C ILE A 79 -3.75 -14.58 7.09
N VAL A 80 -3.16 -14.99 8.22
CA VAL A 80 -3.05 -14.15 9.42
C VAL A 80 -2.20 -12.92 9.14
N LYS A 81 -1.08 -13.08 8.41
CA LYS A 81 -0.23 -11.95 8.03
C LYS A 81 -0.90 -11.03 7.01
N TYR A 82 -1.61 -11.60 6.04
CA TYR A 82 -2.43 -10.81 5.11
C TYR A 82 -3.48 -9.97 5.85
N GLU A 83 -4.25 -10.56 6.76
CA GLU A 83 -5.27 -9.85 7.54
C GLU A 83 -4.66 -8.80 8.46
N GLN A 84 -3.50 -9.08 9.07
CA GLN A 84 -2.76 -8.11 9.88
C GLN A 84 -2.34 -6.89 9.04
N PHE A 85 -1.76 -7.12 7.85
CA PHE A 85 -1.37 -6.04 6.94
C PHE A 85 -2.58 -5.24 6.46
N ASN A 86 -3.71 -5.91 6.20
CA ASN A 86 -4.93 -5.22 5.79
C ASN A 86 -5.46 -4.32 6.92
N ARG A 87 -5.38 -4.78 8.17
CA ARG A 87 -5.74 -3.98 9.35
C ARG A 87 -4.87 -2.73 9.48
N TYR A 88 -3.57 -2.83 9.25
CA TYR A 88 -2.69 -1.65 9.21
C TYR A 88 -3.19 -0.61 8.21
N LEU A 89 -3.54 -1.03 6.98
CA LEU A 89 -4.08 -0.12 5.98
C LEU A 89 -5.38 0.54 6.45
N GLN A 90 -6.32 -0.25 6.99
CA GLN A 90 -7.61 0.26 7.48
C GLN A 90 -7.45 1.25 8.63
N GLU A 91 -6.59 0.96 9.61
CA GLU A 91 -6.34 1.84 10.75
C GLU A 91 -5.73 3.19 10.35
N MET A 92 -4.98 3.22 9.24
CA MET A 92 -4.39 4.44 8.69
C MET A 92 -5.27 5.04 7.57
N CYS A 93 -6.50 4.58 7.38
CA CYS A 93 -7.36 4.98 6.27
C CYS A 93 -6.65 4.91 4.90
N ALA A 94 -5.70 3.98 4.74
CA ALA A 94 -4.89 3.82 3.55
C ALA A 94 -5.55 2.85 2.57
N GLY A 95 -5.49 3.18 1.28
CA GLY A 95 -6.05 2.34 0.21
C GLY A 95 -5.09 1.26 -0.24
N SER A 96 -3.77 1.46 -0.15
CA SER A 96 -2.79 0.46 -0.58
C SER A 96 -1.40 0.72 -0.04
N PHE A 97 -0.54 -0.29 -0.13
CA PHE A 97 0.90 -0.13 -0.05
C PHE A 97 1.64 -0.82 -1.21
N SER A 98 2.88 -0.41 -1.43
CA SER A 98 3.83 -1.12 -2.27
C SER A 98 5.26 -0.98 -1.73
N LEU A 99 6.08 -2.01 -1.93
CA LEU A 99 7.50 -2.07 -1.59
C LEU A 99 8.27 -2.48 -2.85
N TRP A 100 8.90 -1.51 -3.49
CA TRP A 100 9.66 -1.70 -4.73
C TRP A 100 10.99 -0.97 -4.63
N ASN A 101 12.10 -1.63 -4.99
CA ASN A 101 13.44 -1.03 -4.99
C ASN A 101 13.79 -0.31 -3.67
N ASN A 102 13.53 -0.95 -2.53
CA ASN A 102 13.71 -0.37 -1.17
C ASN A 102 12.91 0.91 -0.89
N ARG A 103 11.90 1.20 -1.71
CA ARG A 103 10.93 2.26 -1.47
C ARG A 103 9.61 1.66 -1.04
N PHE A 104 9.18 2.02 0.17
CA PHE A 104 7.89 1.66 0.69
C PHE A 104 6.93 2.82 0.54
N THR A 105 5.78 2.61 -0.08
CA THR A 105 4.80 3.64 -0.37
C THR A 105 3.45 3.22 0.18
N VAL A 106 2.79 4.11 0.91
CA VAL A 106 1.42 3.96 1.39
C VAL A 106 0.56 5.06 0.76
N VAL A 107 -0.53 4.68 0.11
CA VAL A 107 -1.48 5.61 -0.53
C VAL A 107 -2.65 5.85 0.42
N ILE A 108 -2.90 7.10 0.79
CA ILE A 108 -3.97 7.49 1.74
C ILE A 108 -5.17 8.14 1.05
N GLY A 109 -5.01 8.64 -0.18
CA GLY A 109 -6.09 9.27 -0.92
C GLY A 109 -5.77 9.45 -2.39
N GLY A 110 -6.79 9.29 -3.25
CA GLY A 110 -6.68 9.46 -4.69
C GLY A 110 -7.26 8.30 -5.50
N PHE A 111 -7.56 8.57 -6.78
CA PHE A 111 -7.87 7.59 -7.81
C PHE A 111 -6.89 7.77 -8.99
N ILE A 112 -6.98 6.93 -10.02
CA ILE A 112 -6.12 6.93 -11.23
C ILE A 112 -5.80 8.37 -11.66
N GLY A 113 -4.52 8.76 -11.59
CA GLY A 113 -4.02 10.09 -11.94
C GLY A 113 -3.59 10.94 -10.74
N SER A 114 -4.34 10.92 -9.63
CA SER A 114 -4.20 11.86 -8.50
C SER A 114 -4.00 11.15 -7.16
N ALA A 115 -2.97 10.31 -7.06
CA ALA A 115 -2.64 9.61 -5.82
C ALA A 115 -1.82 10.50 -4.88
N SER A 116 -2.08 10.38 -3.58
CA SER A 116 -1.32 11.01 -2.51
C SER A 116 -1.08 10.05 -1.34
N GLY A 117 -0.01 10.29 -0.59
CA GLY A 117 0.37 9.41 0.50
C GLY A 117 1.76 9.67 1.01
N TYR A 118 2.35 8.64 1.62
CA TYR A 118 3.67 8.70 2.21
C TYR A 118 4.59 7.66 1.56
N THR A 119 5.84 8.04 1.34
CA THR A 119 6.87 7.09 0.95
C THR A 119 8.03 7.16 1.92
N TYR A 120 8.56 5.99 2.24
CA TYR A 120 9.84 5.82 2.89
C TYR A 120 10.89 5.41 1.86
N THR A 121 12.03 6.09 1.86
CA THR A 121 13.20 5.65 1.10
C THR A 121 14.49 6.04 1.80
N GLU A 122 15.44 5.10 1.84
CA GLU A 122 16.80 5.35 2.30
C GLU A 122 17.62 6.14 1.27
N ASN A 123 17.16 6.20 0.02
CA ASN A 123 17.82 6.89 -1.07
C ASN A 123 16.86 7.87 -1.76
N GLU A 124 17.03 9.17 -1.50
CA GLU A 124 16.22 10.24 -2.10
C GLU A 124 16.22 10.21 -3.64
N SER A 125 17.23 9.63 -4.29
CA SER A 125 17.27 9.49 -5.76
C SER A 125 16.21 8.52 -6.32
N ALA A 126 15.57 7.71 -5.48
CA ALA A 126 14.51 6.77 -5.88
C ALA A 126 13.14 7.46 -6.08
N LEU A 127 13.02 8.74 -5.73
CA LEU A 127 11.80 9.52 -5.90
C LEU A 127 11.56 9.83 -7.38
N LYS A 128 10.32 9.59 -7.86
CA LYS A 128 9.97 9.79 -9.29
C LYS A 128 9.79 11.28 -9.60
N HIS A 129 10.28 11.71 -10.77
CA HIS A 129 10.24 13.11 -11.21
C HIS A 129 8.83 13.66 -11.51
N ASN A 130 7.84 12.80 -11.75
CA ASN A 130 6.48 13.21 -12.08
C ASN A 130 5.55 13.39 -10.87
N GLN A 131 6.07 13.24 -9.65
CA GLN A 131 5.33 13.44 -8.41
C GLN A 131 5.99 14.55 -7.60
N LYS A 132 5.20 15.33 -6.86
CA LYS A 132 5.74 16.32 -5.93
C LYS A 132 6.00 15.64 -4.59
N TRP A 133 7.13 15.97 -3.97
CA TRP A 133 7.58 15.37 -2.72
C TRP A 133 7.90 16.43 -1.67
N GLN A 134 7.52 16.17 -0.44
CA GLN A 134 7.84 17.01 0.71
C GLN A 134 8.30 16.12 1.86
N LYS A 135 9.51 16.34 2.35
CA LYS A 135 10.05 15.59 3.49
C LYS A 135 9.22 15.90 4.75
N VAL A 136 8.79 14.87 5.46
CA VAL A 136 7.98 14.97 6.68
C VAL A 136 8.68 14.42 7.93
N SER A 137 9.64 13.52 7.74
CA SER A 137 10.51 12.99 8.78
C SER A 137 11.77 12.36 8.18
N ASN A 138 12.57 11.69 9.00
CA ASN A 138 13.73 10.93 8.54
C ASN A 138 13.31 9.89 7.50
N ASN A 139 13.81 10.03 6.28
CA ASN A 139 13.55 9.16 5.13
C ASN A 139 12.07 9.05 4.71
N TRP A 140 11.18 9.86 5.30
CA TRP A 140 9.76 9.89 4.97
C TRP A 140 9.39 11.16 4.19
N TYR A 141 8.64 10.97 3.12
CA TYR A 141 8.18 12.04 2.24
C TYR A 141 6.69 11.89 1.99
N TYR A 142 5.94 12.98 2.13
CA TYR A 142 4.61 13.08 1.59
C TYR A 142 4.69 13.29 0.07
N PHE A 143 3.80 12.65 -0.67
CA PHE A 143 3.70 12.80 -2.12
C PHE A 143 2.28 13.04 -2.57
N TYR A 144 2.16 13.69 -3.72
CA TYR A 144 0.92 13.84 -4.46
C TYR A 144 1.22 14.08 -5.94
N ASN A 145 0.27 13.71 -6.78
CA ASN A 145 0.23 14.07 -8.19
C ASN A 145 -0.71 15.27 -8.38
N ASP A 146 -0.33 16.21 -9.23
CA ASP A 146 -1.26 17.24 -9.73
C ASP A 146 -2.24 16.64 -10.75
#